data_AF-A0AAW1YUT8-F1
#
_entry.id   AF-A0AAW1YUT8-F1
#
_cell.length_a   1.000
_cell.length_b   1.000
_cell.length_c   1.000
_cell.angle_alpha   90.00
_cell.angle_beta   90.00
_cell.angle_gamma   90.00
#
_symmetry.space_group_name_H-M   'P 1'
#
loop_
_entity.id
_entity.type
_entity.pdbx_description
1 polymer ?
#
loop_
_entity_poly.entity_id
_entity_poly.type
_entity_poly.pdbx_seq_one_letter_code
_entity_poly.pdbx_strand_id
1 'polypeptide(L)'
;MGSYLRTLKILPVDLKTPVSFNLPKEYSFIKTFLKKYFLESEDVTILTNYKHLVSLVQDREPVSPVPGLTLREAKQVWRNAAHPALQNRHKDLSWMVAHEILPVRAVMHSRGMAKNPICPRSGCNSPETVHHLLWECGAARDLWAKTGPLYFPCLPAGGAQFGYQLAILGVGRGLKDLTAQEFTSLWLTLNVIKDAIWATRNLLVGKGVTVTLHACELKVTSMLQGYRTTIFGRGGR
;
A
#
# COMPACT_ATOMS: atom_id res chain seq x y z
N MET A 1 -30.16 9.66 14.02
CA MET A 1 -30.01 9.31 12.59
C MET A 1 -31.35 9.24 11.86
N GLY A 2 -32.40 8.70 12.50
CA GLY A 2 -33.72 8.49 11.90
C GLY A 2 -34.34 9.71 11.22
N SER A 3 -34.36 10.90 11.83
CA SER A 3 -35.01 12.07 11.23
C SER A 3 -34.37 12.56 9.93
N TYR A 4 -33.03 12.70 9.89
CA TYR A 4 -32.33 13.17 8.69
C TYR A 4 -32.52 12.21 7.51
N LEU A 5 -32.36 10.91 7.78
CA LEU A 5 -32.58 9.87 6.77
C LEU A 5 -34.06 9.79 6.35
N ARG A 6 -35.02 10.01 7.27
CA ARG A 6 -36.45 10.10 6.96
C ARG A 6 -36.78 11.33 6.10
N THR A 7 -36.15 12.49 6.33
CA THR A 7 -36.29 13.68 5.46
C THR A 7 -35.80 13.41 4.05
N LEU A 8 -34.71 12.64 3.93
CA LEU A 8 -34.18 12.16 2.65
C LEU A 8 -34.97 10.96 2.08
N LYS A 9 -36.05 10.52 2.74
CA LYS A 9 -36.85 9.33 2.40
C LYS A 9 -36.06 8.01 2.34
N ILE A 10 -34.87 7.97 2.94
CA ILE A 10 -33.99 6.80 3.02
C ILE A 10 -34.54 5.79 4.03
N LEU A 11 -35.15 6.23 5.13
CA LEU A 11 -35.81 5.34 6.09
C LEU A 11 -37.31 5.62 6.14
N PRO A 12 -38.17 4.59 6.17
CA PRO A 12 -39.59 4.79 6.38
C PRO A 12 -39.85 5.35 7.79
N VAL A 13 -40.84 6.25 7.88
CA VAL A 13 -41.26 6.82 9.16
C VAL A 13 -42.18 5.82 9.85
N ASP A 14 -41.65 5.08 10.81
CA ASP A 14 -42.49 4.39 11.80
C ASP A 14 -42.65 5.28 13.03
N LEU A 15 -43.90 5.58 13.39
CA LEU A 15 -44.29 6.38 14.56
C LEU A 15 -44.68 5.51 15.75
N LYS A 16 -44.69 4.17 15.60
CA LYS A 16 -44.92 3.23 16.71
C LYS A 16 -43.70 3.08 17.63
N THR A 17 -42.55 3.60 17.21
CA THR A 17 -41.31 3.64 17.99
C THR A 17 -40.92 5.08 18.29
N PRO A 18 -40.30 5.37 19.46
CA PRO A 18 -39.84 6.72 19.79
C PRO A 18 -38.90 7.26 18.71
N VAL A 19 -39.21 8.43 18.16
CA VAL A 19 -38.41 9.07 17.11
C VAL A 19 -37.85 10.40 17.57
N SER A 20 -36.55 10.61 17.39
CA SER A 20 -35.96 11.95 17.48
C SER A 20 -36.10 12.65 16.14
N PHE A 21 -36.85 13.75 16.10
CA PHE A 21 -36.99 14.62 14.92
C PHE A 21 -35.75 15.48 14.68
N ASN A 22 -34.99 15.78 15.73
CA ASN A 22 -33.71 16.46 15.61
C ASN A 22 -32.58 15.44 15.46
N LEU A 23 -31.63 15.71 14.55
CA LEU A 23 -30.40 14.92 14.46
C LEU A 23 -29.53 15.30 15.66
N PRO A 24 -29.20 14.38 16.58
CA PRO A 24 -28.29 14.68 17.67
C PRO A 24 -26.95 15.17 17.13
N LYS A 25 -26.30 16.10 17.83
CA LYS A 25 -25.04 16.74 17.40
C LYS A 25 -23.94 15.70 17.13
N GLU A 26 -23.96 14.59 17.85
CA GLU A 26 -23.04 13.45 17.73
C GLU A 26 -23.13 12.79 16.35
N TYR A 27 -24.26 12.90 15.65
CA TYR A 27 -24.48 12.33 14.32
C TYR A 27 -24.37 13.37 13.19
N SER A 28 -23.98 14.61 13.49
CA SER A 28 -23.80 15.66 12.48
C SER A 28 -22.79 15.26 11.39
N PHE A 29 -21.78 14.46 11.72
CA PHE A 29 -20.80 13.95 10.77
C PHE A 29 -21.44 13.11 9.65
N ILE A 30 -22.57 12.43 9.92
CA ILE A 30 -23.27 11.60 8.94
C ILE A 30 -23.84 12.48 7.83
N LYS A 31 -24.43 13.62 8.19
CA LYS A 31 -24.89 14.61 7.22
C LYS A 31 -23.73 15.12 6.37
N THR A 32 -22.60 15.45 6.99
CA THR A 32 -21.39 15.86 6.27
C THR A 32 -20.88 14.77 5.33
N PHE A 33 -20.88 13.51 5.77
CA PHE A 33 -20.49 12.35 4.97
C PHE A 33 -21.41 12.16 3.76
N LEU A 34 -22.73 12.13 3.96
CA LEU A 34 -23.71 11.95 2.89
C LEU A 34 -23.58 13.05 1.83
N LYS A 35 -23.40 14.31 2.26
CA LYS A 35 -23.16 15.44 1.34
C LYS A 35 -21.84 15.32 0.59
N LYS A 36 -20.76 15.03 1.30
CA LYS A 36 -19.40 14.93 0.72
C LYS A 36 -19.34 13.94 -0.43
N TYR A 37 -20.03 12.81 -0.30
CA TYR A 37 -20.03 11.74 -1.31
C TYR A 37 -21.31 11.71 -2.17
N PHE A 38 -22.13 12.77 -2.16
CA PHE A 38 -23.37 12.88 -2.94
C PHE A 38 -24.34 11.70 -2.76
N LEU A 39 -24.43 11.17 -1.54
CA LEU A 39 -25.20 9.97 -1.22
C LEU A 39 -26.68 10.25 -0.93
N GLU A 40 -27.06 11.52 -0.80
CA GLU A 40 -28.42 11.93 -0.45
C GLU A 40 -29.45 11.64 -1.56
N SER A 41 -28.98 11.51 -2.80
CA SER A 41 -29.79 11.18 -3.98
C SER A 41 -29.79 9.71 -4.34
N GLU A 42 -29.03 8.88 -3.61
CA GLU A 42 -28.87 7.46 -3.92
C GLU A 42 -30.04 6.63 -3.39
N ASP A 43 -30.29 5.51 -4.07
CA ASP A 43 -31.34 4.59 -3.67
C ASP A 43 -31.07 3.98 -2.28
N VAL A 44 -32.14 3.76 -1.50
CA VAL A 44 -32.03 3.19 -0.15
C VAL A 44 -31.29 1.85 -0.17
N THR A 45 -31.48 1.03 -1.21
CA THR A 45 -30.84 -0.28 -1.32
C THR A 45 -29.32 -0.18 -1.44
N ILE A 46 -28.79 0.90 -2.02
CA ILE A 46 -27.35 1.22 -2.04
C ILE A 46 -26.90 1.64 -0.65
N LEU A 47 -27.64 2.54 -0.01
CA LEU A 47 -27.27 3.11 1.30
C LEU A 47 -27.34 2.09 2.44
N THR A 48 -28.24 1.10 2.35
CA THR A 48 -28.37 0.03 3.35
C THR A 48 -27.48 -1.16 3.07
N ASN A 49 -26.93 -1.30 1.86
CA ASN A 49 -25.98 -2.36 1.53
C ASN A 49 -24.55 -1.83 1.66
N TYR A 50 -23.85 -2.26 2.72
CA TYR A 50 -22.50 -1.78 3.01
C TYR A 50 -21.52 -1.97 1.85
N LYS A 51 -21.65 -3.03 1.04
CA LYS A 51 -20.74 -3.27 -0.10
C LYS A 51 -20.96 -2.25 -1.20
N HIS A 52 -22.23 -1.96 -1.52
CA HIS A 52 -22.57 -0.98 -2.55
C HIS A 52 -22.21 0.44 -2.09
N LEU A 53 -22.52 0.78 -0.84
CA LEU A 53 -22.14 2.05 -0.23
C LEU A 53 -20.62 2.25 -0.27
N VAL A 54 -19.83 1.27 0.18
CA VAL A 54 -18.36 1.34 0.16
C VAL A 54 -17.84 1.48 -1.27
N SER A 55 -18.35 0.70 -2.23
CA SER A 55 -17.95 0.79 -3.63
C SER A 55 -18.22 2.18 -4.20
N LEU A 56 -19.41 2.73 -3.96
CA LEU A 56 -19.79 4.04 -4.47
C LEU A 56 -18.96 5.17 -3.86
N VAL A 57 -18.70 5.09 -2.55
CA VAL A 57 -17.83 6.04 -1.84
C VAL A 57 -16.42 5.97 -2.41
N GLN A 58 -15.87 4.78 -2.64
CA GLN A 58 -14.55 4.59 -3.23
C GLN A 58 -14.44 5.14 -4.66
N ASP A 59 -15.52 5.05 -5.45
CA ASP A 59 -15.56 5.60 -6.81
C ASP A 59 -15.59 7.13 -6.83
N ARG A 60 -16.21 7.74 -5.82
CA ARG A 60 -16.34 9.20 -5.66
C ARG A 60 -15.22 9.83 -4.86
N GLU A 61 -14.49 9.04 -4.09
CA GLU A 61 -13.39 9.52 -3.27
C GLU A 61 -12.26 10.06 -4.15
N PRO A 62 -11.79 11.30 -3.90
CA PRO A 62 -10.65 11.82 -4.64
C PRO A 62 -9.44 10.94 -4.38
N VAL A 63 -8.81 10.50 -5.46
CA VAL A 63 -7.61 9.67 -5.38
C VAL A 63 -6.47 10.52 -4.82
N SER A 64 -5.82 10.03 -3.76
CA SER A 64 -4.64 10.68 -3.21
C SER A 64 -3.54 10.73 -4.27
N PRO A 65 -2.91 11.89 -4.51
CA PRO A 65 -1.83 11.98 -5.49
C PRO A 65 -0.61 11.17 -5.02
N VAL A 66 0.10 10.57 -5.98
CA VAL A 66 1.40 9.96 -5.76
C VAL A 66 2.44 10.81 -6.47
N PRO A 67 3.51 11.28 -5.80
CA PRO A 67 4.51 12.15 -6.41
C PRO A 67 5.06 11.59 -7.73
N GLY A 68 5.09 12.44 -8.77
CA GLY A 68 5.62 12.08 -10.09
C GLY A 68 4.75 11.16 -10.94
N LEU A 69 3.49 10.90 -10.54
CA LEU A 69 2.54 10.06 -11.29
C LEU A 69 1.28 10.81 -11.71
N THR A 70 0.67 10.36 -12.80
CA THR A 70 -0.66 10.82 -13.23
C THR A 70 -1.76 10.31 -12.30
N LEU A 71 -2.94 10.93 -12.32
CA LEU A 71 -4.10 10.48 -11.53
C LEU A 71 -4.47 9.00 -11.82
N ARG A 72 -4.37 8.59 -13.09
CA ARG A 72 -4.65 7.21 -13.50
C ARG A 72 -3.65 6.22 -12.89
N GLU A 73 -2.38 6.58 -12.91
CA GLU A 73 -1.32 5.76 -12.30
C GLU A 73 -1.46 5.73 -10.79
N ALA A 74 -1.72 6.87 -10.13
CA ALA A 74 -1.99 6.93 -8.71
C ALA A 74 -3.16 5.99 -8.31
N LYS A 75 -4.27 6.00 -9.05
CA LYS A 75 -5.40 5.08 -8.83
C LYS A 75 -4.95 3.62 -8.90
N GLN A 76 -4.05 3.29 -9.82
CA GLN A 76 -3.49 1.95 -9.94
C GLN A 76 -2.54 1.62 -8.78
N VAL A 77 -1.68 2.55 -8.35
CA VAL A 77 -0.80 2.38 -7.19
C VAL A 77 -1.60 2.01 -5.95
N TRP A 78 -2.71 2.70 -5.67
CA TRP A 78 -3.54 2.40 -4.49
C TRP A 78 -4.24 1.04 -4.60
N ARG A 79 -4.69 0.65 -5.80
CA ARG A 79 -5.20 -0.71 -6.04
C ARG A 79 -4.13 -1.77 -5.79
N ASN A 80 -2.90 -1.51 -6.21
CA ASN A 80 -1.77 -2.40 -5.99
C ASN A 80 -1.37 -2.46 -4.51
N ALA A 81 -1.34 -1.32 -3.81
CA ALA A 81 -1.05 -1.25 -2.38
C ALA A 81 -2.08 -2.05 -1.56
N ALA A 82 -3.34 -2.06 -1.98
CA ALA A 82 -4.42 -2.82 -1.34
C ALA A 82 -4.59 -4.26 -1.91
N HIS A 83 -3.70 -4.72 -2.79
CA HIS A 83 -3.89 -5.97 -3.54
C HIS A 83 -4.16 -7.18 -2.61
N PRO A 84 -5.17 -8.03 -2.91
CA PRO A 84 -5.64 -9.08 -1.99
C PRO A 84 -4.58 -10.15 -1.69
N ALA A 85 -3.64 -10.39 -2.61
CA ALA A 85 -2.54 -11.34 -2.39
C ALA A 85 -1.50 -10.88 -1.34
N LEU A 86 -1.50 -9.59 -0.97
CA LEU A 86 -0.59 -9.06 0.03
C LEU A 86 -1.10 -9.32 1.46
N GLN A 87 -0.18 -9.63 2.37
CA GLN A 87 -0.47 -9.56 3.81
C GLN A 87 -0.58 -8.10 4.25
N ASN A 88 -1.25 -7.84 5.37
CA ASN A 88 -1.46 -6.47 5.90
C ASN A 88 -0.15 -5.70 6.04
N ARG A 89 0.90 -6.35 6.56
CA ARG A 89 2.25 -5.74 6.64
C ARG A 89 2.79 -5.24 5.30
N HIS A 90 2.58 -5.97 4.20
CA HIS A 90 3.02 -5.55 2.87
C HIS A 90 2.14 -4.45 2.29
N LYS A 91 0.84 -4.46 2.60
CA LYS A 91 -0.09 -3.38 2.23
C LYS A 91 0.31 -2.08 2.93
N ASP A 92 0.54 -2.12 4.23
CA ASP A 92 0.99 -0.98 5.04
C ASP A 92 2.32 -0.44 4.52
N LEU A 93 3.28 -1.32 4.25
CA LEU A 93 4.57 -0.92 3.68
C LEU A 93 4.40 -0.25 2.31
N SER A 94 3.66 -0.84 1.38
CA SER A 94 3.41 -0.24 0.06
C SER A 94 2.69 1.11 0.17
N TRP A 95 1.74 1.24 1.10
CA TRP A 95 1.03 2.48 1.36
C TRP A 95 1.99 3.57 1.88
N MET A 96 2.81 3.26 2.89
CA MET A 96 3.80 4.20 3.42
C MET A 96 4.84 4.62 2.38
N VAL A 97 5.23 3.69 1.50
CA VAL A 97 6.18 3.94 0.42
C VAL A 97 5.57 4.87 -0.63
N ALA A 98 4.34 4.62 -1.07
CA ALA A 98 3.66 5.47 -2.05
C ALA A 98 3.42 6.91 -1.54
N HIS A 99 3.28 7.06 -0.22
CA HIS A 99 3.20 8.36 0.44
C HIS A 99 4.55 9.00 0.77
N GLU A 100 5.68 8.31 0.56
CA GLU A 100 7.03 8.79 0.93
C GLU A 100 7.16 9.13 2.43
N ILE A 101 6.49 8.37 3.31
CA ILE A 101 6.42 8.63 4.77
C ILE A 101 7.11 7.57 5.62
N LEU A 102 7.90 6.66 5.03
CA LEU A 102 8.71 5.75 5.83
C LEU A 102 9.63 6.55 6.77
N PRO A 103 9.89 6.07 8.00
CA PRO A 103 10.79 6.73 8.93
C PRO A 103 12.26 6.50 8.54
N VAL A 104 12.63 6.96 7.34
CA VAL A 104 13.99 7.08 6.81
C VAL A 104 14.69 8.30 7.41
N ARG A 105 16.02 8.35 7.38
CA ARG A 105 16.80 9.43 8.02
C ARG A 105 16.44 10.81 7.48
N ALA A 106 16.14 10.98 6.20
CA ALA A 106 15.72 12.26 5.66
C ALA A 106 14.43 12.78 6.31
N VAL A 107 13.41 11.91 6.45
CA VAL A 107 12.12 12.23 7.08
C VAL A 107 12.27 12.43 8.60
N MET A 108 13.07 11.59 9.25
CA MET A 108 13.31 11.72 10.69
C MET A 108 14.09 13.00 11.02
N HIS A 109 15.09 13.34 10.22
CA HIS A 109 15.91 14.53 10.41
C HIS A 109 15.09 15.82 10.22
N SER A 110 14.23 15.88 9.19
CA SER A 110 13.37 17.05 8.97
C SER A 110 12.37 17.29 10.12
N ARG A 111 12.15 16.27 10.97
CA ARG A 111 11.30 16.33 12.17
C ARG A 111 12.09 16.42 13.48
N GLY A 112 13.42 16.60 13.43
CA GLY A 112 14.27 16.65 14.61
C GLY A 112 14.45 15.31 15.35
N MET A 113 14.09 14.18 14.72
CA MET A 113 14.16 12.84 15.31
C MET A 113 15.43 12.05 14.93
N ALA A 114 16.29 12.61 14.07
CA ALA A 114 17.57 12.03 13.71
C ALA A 114 18.66 13.11 13.65
N LYS A 115 19.90 12.76 13.98
CA LYS A 115 21.05 13.67 14.00
C LYS A 115 21.41 14.22 12.62
N ASN A 116 21.26 13.41 11.57
CA ASN A 116 21.54 13.79 10.20
C ASN A 116 20.62 12.98 9.24
N PRO A 117 20.47 13.42 7.97
CA PRO A 117 19.62 12.74 7.01
C PRO A 117 20.33 11.59 6.27
N ILE A 118 21.54 11.20 6.66
CA ILE A 118 22.41 10.30 5.89
C ILE A 118 22.03 8.84 6.11
N CYS A 119 22.19 8.02 5.06
CA CYS A 119 22.02 6.58 5.09
C CYS A 119 22.80 5.93 6.25
N PRO A 120 22.17 5.07 7.06
CA PRO A 120 22.83 4.44 8.19
C PRO A 120 23.80 3.31 7.80
N ARG A 121 23.83 2.90 6.52
CA ARG A 121 24.70 1.81 6.05
C ARG A 121 26.13 2.30 5.90
N SER A 122 27.08 1.51 6.41
CA SER A 122 28.51 1.80 6.33
C SER A 122 28.96 2.03 4.88
N GLY A 123 29.71 3.10 4.65
CA GLY A 123 30.20 3.47 3.32
C GLY A 123 29.17 4.15 2.41
N CYS A 124 27.93 4.34 2.87
CA CYS A 124 26.93 5.11 2.15
C CYS A 124 26.81 6.53 2.71
N ASN A 125 27.09 7.53 1.89
CA ASN A 125 27.08 8.95 2.28
C ASN A 125 25.91 9.74 1.66
N SER A 126 24.94 9.05 1.06
CA SER A 126 23.77 9.69 0.44
C SER A 126 22.66 9.95 1.48
N PRO A 127 21.83 10.98 1.29
CA PRO A 127 20.60 11.14 2.08
C PRO A 127 19.69 9.92 1.97
N GLU A 128 19.20 9.41 3.11
CA GLU A 128 18.27 8.28 3.14
C GLU A 128 16.85 8.76 2.87
N THR A 129 16.46 8.81 1.60
CA THR A 129 15.06 8.92 1.15
C THR A 129 14.43 7.53 1.00
N VAL A 130 13.11 7.43 0.79
CA VAL A 130 12.48 6.13 0.47
C VAL A 130 13.02 5.58 -0.84
N HIS A 131 13.14 6.45 -1.85
CA HIS A 131 13.75 6.12 -3.13
C HIS A 131 15.18 5.58 -2.96
N HIS A 132 16.01 6.26 -2.16
CA HIS A 132 17.37 5.79 -1.88
C HIS A 132 17.36 4.43 -1.18
N LEU A 133 16.63 4.31 -0.07
CA LEU A 133 16.56 3.10 0.74
C LEU A 133 16.16 1.89 -0.09
N LEU A 134 15.13 2.02 -0.93
CA LEU A 134 14.53 0.90 -1.65
C LEU A 134 15.13 0.65 -3.03
N TRP A 135 15.82 1.60 -3.64
CA TRP A 135 16.26 1.48 -5.04
C TRP A 135 17.72 1.83 -5.28
N GLU A 136 18.19 2.98 -4.81
CA GLU A 136 19.54 3.48 -5.17
C GLU A 136 20.66 2.94 -4.27
N CYS A 137 20.33 2.63 -3.01
CA CYS A 137 21.31 2.22 -2.02
C CYS A 137 22.01 0.92 -2.47
N GLY A 138 23.34 0.83 -2.30
CA GLY A 138 24.13 -0.35 -2.70
C GLY A 138 23.52 -1.66 -2.23
N ALA A 139 23.22 -1.78 -0.93
CA ALA A 139 22.61 -2.99 -0.38
C ALA A 139 21.16 -3.26 -0.86
N ALA A 140 20.42 -2.25 -1.33
CA ALA A 140 19.15 -2.49 -2.01
C ALA A 140 19.39 -3.03 -3.42
N ARG A 141 20.28 -2.40 -4.19
CA ARG A 141 20.67 -2.86 -5.54
C ARG A 141 21.21 -4.28 -5.53
N ASP A 142 22.06 -4.62 -4.57
CA ASP A 142 22.64 -5.96 -4.44
C ASP A 142 21.54 -7.00 -4.19
N LEU A 143 20.57 -6.68 -3.33
CA LEU A 143 19.45 -7.58 -3.05
C LEU A 143 18.52 -7.72 -4.27
N TRP A 144 18.20 -6.62 -4.96
CA TRP A 144 17.43 -6.67 -6.21
C TRP A 144 18.14 -7.48 -7.28
N ALA A 145 19.44 -7.29 -7.46
CA ALA A 145 20.24 -8.00 -8.46
C ALA A 145 20.34 -9.50 -8.15
N LYS A 146 20.38 -9.87 -6.87
CA LYS A 146 20.53 -11.28 -6.47
C LYS A 146 19.20 -12.04 -6.36
N THR A 147 18.14 -11.39 -5.91
CA THR A 147 16.82 -12.05 -5.75
C THR A 147 15.89 -11.83 -6.93
N GLY A 148 16.00 -10.71 -7.65
CA GLY A 148 15.14 -10.38 -8.78
C GLY A 148 15.15 -11.46 -9.86
N PRO A 149 16.32 -11.80 -10.45
CA PRO A 149 16.42 -12.78 -11.53
C PRO A 149 15.94 -14.19 -11.16
N LEU A 150 16.01 -14.58 -9.88
CA LEU A 150 15.59 -15.91 -9.41
C LEU A 150 14.08 -16.12 -9.53
N TYR A 151 13.30 -15.05 -9.50
CA TYR A 151 11.84 -15.12 -9.57
C TYR A 151 11.30 -14.51 -10.85
N PHE A 152 11.99 -13.51 -11.40
CA PHE A 152 11.66 -12.86 -12.66
C PHE A 152 12.97 -12.49 -13.37
N PRO A 153 13.39 -13.24 -14.40
CA PRO A 153 14.66 -13.03 -15.14
C PRO A 153 14.83 -11.61 -15.70
N CYS A 154 13.74 -10.86 -15.75
CA CYS A 154 13.63 -9.54 -16.29
C CYS A 154 13.90 -8.44 -15.24
N LEU A 155 13.83 -8.73 -13.92
CA LEU A 155 14.28 -7.81 -12.86
C LEU A 155 15.81 -7.65 -12.93
N PRO A 156 16.35 -6.42 -12.84
CA PRO A 156 17.68 -6.14 -13.34
C PRO A 156 18.77 -6.88 -12.56
N ALA A 157 19.41 -7.84 -13.23
CA ALA A 157 20.86 -8.00 -13.20
C ALA A 157 21.45 -7.10 -14.30
N GLY A 158 21.38 -5.78 -14.13
CA GLY A 158 22.07 -4.84 -15.03
C GLY A 158 21.53 -4.66 -16.46
N GLY A 159 20.24 -4.95 -16.73
CA GLY A 159 19.62 -4.73 -18.04
C GLY A 159 18.33 -3.91 -17.96
N ALA A 160 18.24 -2.83 -18.73
CA ALA A 160 17.27 -1.75 -18.60
C ALA A 160 15.83 -2.09 -19.08
N GLN A 161 15.06 -2.88 -18.32
CA GLN A 161 13.62 -3.06 -18.58
C GLN A 161 12.68 -2.67 -17.42
N PHE A 162 13.15 -2.59 -16.17
CA PHE A 162 12.31 -2.20 -15.02
C PHE A 162 12.80 -0.93 -14.33
N GLY A 163 11.92 0.05 -14.21
CA GLY A 163 12.15 1.27 -13.45
C GLY A 163 11.61 1.21 -12.03
N TYR A 164 12.02 2.18 -11.20
CA TYR A 164 11.52 2.40 -9.84
C TYR A 164 10.00 2.28 -9.73
N GLN A 165 9.28 2.91 -10.67
CA GLN A 165 7.81 2.91 -10.70
C GLN A 165 7.23 1.50 -10.67
N LEU A 166 7.82 0.53 -11.39
CA LEU A 166 7.27 -0.82 -11.37
C LEU A 166 7.68 -1.57 -10.11
N ALA A 167 8.97 -1.60 -9.81
CA ALA A 167 9.51 -2.37 -8.70
C ALA A 167 8.92 -1.92 -7.35
N ILE A 168 8.66 -0.61 -7.22
CA ILE A 168 8.26 0.00 -5.96
C ILE A 168 6.77 0.27 -5.90
N LEU A 169 6.17 0.79 -6.98
CA LEU A 169 4.77 1.25 -7.01
C LEU A 169 3.83 0.34 -7.83
N GLY A 170 4.37 -0.64 -8.57
CA GLY A 170 3.58 -1.60 -9.34
C GLY A 170 2.92 -0.96 -10.57
N VAL A 171 3.48 0.13 -11.09
CA VAL A 171 2.99 0.82 -12.29
C VAL A 171 4.14 1.05 -13.27
N GLY A 172 3.85 1.13 -14.56
CA GLY A 172 4.84 1.46 -15.59
C GLY A 172 4.76 0.57 -16.83
N ARG A 173 5.74 0.76 -17.72
CA ARG A 173 5.90 -0.05 -18.94
C ARG A 173 6.31 -1.48 -18.56
N GLY A 174 5.78 -2.50 -19.25
CA GLY A 174 6.05 -3.92 -18.97
C GLY A 174 4.94 -4.69 -18.25
N LEU A 175 3.87 -4.03 -17.81
CA LEU A 175 2.71 -4.69 -17.21
C LEU A 175 1.64 -5.18 -18.18
N LYS A 176 1.61 -4.62 -19.40
CA LYS A 176 0.50 -4.82 -20.34
C LYS A 176 0.38 -6.27 -20.82
N ASP A 177 1.50 -6.96 -20.87
CA ASP A 177 1.59 -8.31 -21.42
C ASP A 177 1.51 -9.40 -20.34
N LEU A 178 1.39 -9.01 -19.06
CA LEU A 178 1.27 -9.94 -17.94
C LEU A 178 -0.18 -10.31 -17.69
N THR A 179 -0.42 -11.61 -17.50
CA THR A 179 -1.68 -12.10 -16.93
C THR A 179 -1.86 -11.62 -15.49
N ALA A 180 -3.11 -11.63 -14.99
CA ALA A 180 -3.39 -11.25 -13.61
C ALA A 180 -2.65 -12.13 -12.58
N GLN A 181 -2.46 -13.42 -12.89
CA GLN A 181 -1.73 -14.37 -12.03
C GLN A 181 -0.22 -14.10 -12.03
N GLU A 182 0.36 -13.79 -13.18
CA GLU A 182 1.77 -13.40 -13.28
C GLU A 182 2.02 -12.08 -12.55
N PHE A 183 1.16 -11.08 -12.76
CA PHE A 183 1.24 -9.82 -12.01
C PHE A 183 1.13 -10.05 -10.50
N THR A 184 0.22 -10.90 -10.06
CA THR A 184 0.06 -11.22 -8.63
C THR A 184 1.35 -11.80 -8.05
N SER A 185 1.97 -12.75 -8.77
CA SER A 185 3.22 -13.40 -8.35
C SER A 185 4.39 -12.41 -8.34
N LEU A 186 4.47 -11.55 -9.36
CA LEU A 186 5.46 -10.47 -9.46
C LEU A 186 5.31 -9.49 -8.32
N TRP A 187 4.10 -8.96 -8.13
CA TRP A 187 3.82 -7.93 -7.14
C TRP A 187 4.07 -8.42 -5.72
N LEU A 188 3.72 -9.68 -5.43
CA LEU A 188 4.07 -10.32 -4.16
C LEU A 188 5.59 -10.37 -3.95
N THR A 189 6.33 -10.81 -4.96
CA THR A 189 7.81 -10.91 -4.92
C THR A 189 8.45 -9.56 -4.65
N LEU A 190 8.05 -8.53 -5.40
CA LEU A 190 8.52 -7.16 -5.21
C LEU A 190 8.25 -6.65 -3.78
N ASN A 191 7.08 -6.97 -3.21
CA ASN A 191 6.73 -6.57 -1.85
C ASN A 191 7.52 -7.29 -0.77
N VAL A 192 7.83 -8.57 -0.95
CA VAL A 192 8.69 -9.32 -0.03
C VAL A 192 10.11 -8.76 -0.05
N ILE A 193 10.64 -8.40 -1.22
CA ILE A 193 11.97 -7.78 -1.32
C ILE A 193 11.96 -6.39 -0.63
N LYS A 194 10.94 -5.56 -0.88
CA LYS A 194 10.76 -4.28 -0.15
C LYS A 194 10.74 -4.49 1.37
N ASP A 195 10.00 -5.48 1.86
CA ASP A 195 9.93 -5.78 3.30
C ASP A 195 11.28 -6.25 3.86
N ALA A 196 12.02 -7.07 3.12
CA ALA A 196 13.35 -7.50 3.53
C ALA A 196 14.33 -6.31 3.62
N ILE A 197 14.33 -5.41 2.63
CA ILE A 197 15.13 -4.18 2.66
C ILE A 197 14.75 -3.33 3.89
N TRP A 198 13.45 -3.13 4.11
CA TRP A 198 12.96 -2.32 5.21
C TRP A 198 13.28 -2.92 6.58
N ALA A 199 13.04 -4.22 6.76
CA ALA A 199 13.28 -4.93 8.01
C ALA A 199 14.76 -4.94 8.38
N THR A 200 15.64 -5.17 7.41
CA THR A 200 17.09 -5.21 7.64
C THR A 200 17.65 -3.83 7.99
N ARG A 201 17.14 -2.78 7.34
CA ARG A 201 17.44 -1.40 7.74
C ARG A 201 16.96 -1.10 9.17
N ASN A 202 15.76 -1.55 9.56
CA ASN A 202 15.26 -1.32 10.91
C ASN A 202 16.05 -2.07 11.98
N LEU A 203 16.56 -3.27 11.68
CA LEU A 203 17.48 -3.97 12.56
C LEU A 203 18.80 -3.21 12.73
N LEU A 204 19.33 -2.63 11.65
CA LEU A 204 20.53 -1.80 11.70
C LEU A 204 20.30 -0.55 12.56
N VAL A 205 19.21 0.19 12.32
CA VAL A 205 18.94 1.45 13.04
C VAL A 205 18.52 1.22 14.49
N GLY A 206 17.64 0.24 14.74
CA GLY A 206 17.06 0.00 16.05
C GLY A 206 17.89 -0.89 16.96
N LYS A 207 18.73 -1.76 16.40
CA LYS A 207 19.52 -2.75 17.17
C LYS A 207 21.00 -2.77 16.83
N GLY A 208 21.48 -1.94 15.89
CA GLY A 208 22.88 -1.98 15.43
C GLY A 208 23.25 -3.26 14.69
N VAL A 209 22.28 -4.07 14.26
CA VAL A 209 22.53 -5.37 13.63
C VAL A 209 22.61 -5.21 12.13
N THR A 210 23.79 -5.50 11.57
CA THR A 210 23.98 -5.62 10.12
C THR A 210 23.61 -7.03 9.66
N VAL A 211 22.65 -7.11 8.74
CA VAL A 211 22.24 -8.38 8.13
C VAL A 211 23.02 -8.59 6.84
N THR A 212 23.63 -9.77 6.67
CA THR A 212 24.36 -10.11 5.45
C THR A 212 23.41 -10.26 4.27
N LEU A 213 23.90 -10.00 3.04
CA LEU A 213 23.11 -10.15 1.82
C LEU A 213 22.52 -11.57 1.69
N HIS A 214 23.31 -12.60 2.04
CA HIS A 214 22.84 -13.99 2.03
C HIS A 214 21.71 -14.24 3.03
N ALA A 215 21.77 -13.69 4.24
CA ALA A 215 20.68 -13.82 5.21
C ALA A 215 19.41 -13.09 4.73
N CYS A 216 19.55 -11.96 4.03
CA CYS A 216 18.42 -11.27 3.39
C CYS A 216 17.76 -12.14 2.31
N GLU A 217 18.55 -12.82 1.47
CA GLU A 217 18.04 -13.75 0.45
C GLU A 217 17.25 -14.90 1.08
N LEU A 218 17.82 -15.56 2.09
CA LEU A 218 17.16 -16.66 2.78
C LEU A 218 15.81 -16.22 3.38
N LYS A 219 15.75 -15.00 3.91
CA LYS A 219 14.51 -14.40 4.39
C LYS A 219 13.49 -14.21 3.26
N VAL A 220 13.90 -13.66 2.12
CA VAL A 220 13.01 -13.49 0.95
C VAL A 220 12.48 -14.83 0.46
N THR A 221 13.36 -15.82 0.29
CA THR A 221 12.99 -17.17 -0.16
C THR A 221 12.04 -17.85 0.81
N SER A 222 12.32 -17.79 2.12
CA SER A 222 11.45 -18.36 3.16
C SER A 222 10.05 -17.73 3.15
N MET A 223 9.96 -16.40 3.04
CA MET A 223 8.67 -15.71 2.95
C MET A 223 7.88 -16.14 1.71
N LEU A 224 8.52 -16.19 0.54
CA LEU A 224 7.86 -16.60 -0.70
C LEU A 224 7.41 -18.07 -0.67
N GLN A 225 8.19 -18.96 -0.06
CA GLN A 225 7.77 -20.35 0.16
C GLN A 225 6.53 -20.44 1.06
N GLY A 226 6.49 -19.68 2.16
CA GLY A 226 5.32 -19.60 3.05
C GLY A 226 4.05 -19.08 2.35
N TYR A 227 4.20 -18.19 1.36
CA TYR A 227 3.08 -17.78 0.51
C TYR A 227 2.60 -18.89 -0.41
N ARG A 228 3.50 -19.62 -1.05
CA ARG A 228 3.13 -20.75 -1.92
C ARG A 228 2.36 -21.81 -1.14
N THR A 229 2.78 -22.16 0.07
CA THR A 229 2.04 -23.11 0.91
C THR A 229 0.68 -22.59 1.35
N THR A 230 0.54 -21.29 1.61
CA THR A 230 -0.74 -20.69 2.03
C THR A 230 -1.74 -20.51 0.87
N ILE A 231 -1.25 -20.14 -0.31
CA ILE A 231 -2.08 -19.88 -1.49
C ILE A 231 -2.49 -21.19 -2.18
N PHE A 232 -1.58 -22.15 -2.33
CA PHE A 232 -1.86 -23.44 -2.98
C PHE A 232 -2.39 -24.52 -2.01
N GLY A 233 -2.17 -24.38 -0.70
CA GLY A 233 -2.68 -25.31 0.32
C GLY A 233 -4.18 -25.16 0.63
N ARG A 234 -4.85 -24.13 0.10
CA ARG A 234 -6.31 -23.91 0.26
C ARG A 234 -7.16 -24.54 -0.86
N GLY A 235 -6.55 -25.24 -1.82
CA GLY A 235 -7.25 -25.92 -2.91
C GLY A 235 -7.70 -27.37 -2.62
N GLY A 236 -7.55 -27.84 -1.38
CA GLY A 236 -7.90 -29.20 -0.98
C GLY A 236 -8.73 -29.20 0.29
N ARG A 237 -10.03 -28.93 0.16
CA ARG A 237 -11.13 -29.43 1.00
C ARG A 237 -12.45 -29.05 0.38
#